data_AF-A0A0D2M3Y4-F1
#
_entry.id   AF-A0A0D2M3Y4-F1
#
_cell.length_a   1.000
_cell.length_b   1.000
_cell.length_c   1.000
_cell.angle_alpha   90.00
_cell.angle_beta   90.00
_cell.angle_gamma   90.00
#
_symmetry.space_group_name_H-M   'P 1'
#
loop_
_entity.id
_entity.type
_entity.pdbx_description
1 polymer ?
#
loop_
_entity_poly.entity_id
_entity_poly.type
_entity_poly.pdbx_seq_one_letter_code
_entity_poly.pdbx_strand_id
1 'polypeptide(L)'
;MISKSVLIGSDESECGLGYDHLRPPGKYSEDNLPQGPRGALFKGLLPEIAPLLAALEAVAKSRRKSMSQVAINWCICQGAGRGLPPTIPIPGAKSLAQAQDNLGALGWRLSEGECRELEAAAARCKGRMVQNVFQTA
;
A
#
# COMPACT_ATOMS: atom_id res chain seq x y z
N MET A 1 -2.67 -6.02 13.62
CA MET A 1 -1.90 -5.40 12.53
C MET A 1 -2.35 -6.00 11.22
N ILE A 2 -2.89 -5.20 10.32
CA ILE A 2 -3.03 -5.58 8.92
C ILE A 2 -1.60 -5.71 8.40
N SER A 3 -1.23 -6.88 7.87
CA SER A 3 0.11 -7.08 7.31
C SER A 3 0.30 -6.03 6.22
N LYS A 4 1.18 -5.04 6.44
CA LYS A 4 1.34 -3.87 5.55
C LYS A 4 1.86 -4.26 4.15
N SER A 5 2.21 -5.54 3.97
CA SER A 5 2.60 -6.16 2.70
C SER A 5 1.47 -6.27 1.65
N VAL A 6 0.19 -6.11 2.04
CA VAL A 6 -0.95 -6.27 1.11
C VAL A 6 -1.02 -5.14 0.07
N LEU A 7 -0.48 -3.96 0.40
CA LEU A 7 -0.75 -2.72 -0.34
C LEU A 7 0.35 -2.34 -1.32
N ILE A 8 1.42 -3.13 -1.40
CA ILE A 8 2.60 -2.85 -2.22
C ILE A 8 2.58 -3.75 -3.44
N GLY A 9 1.89 -3.31 -4.48
CA GLY A 9 1.96 -3.93 -5.79
C GLY A 9 1.38 -2.98 -6.81
N SER A 10 2.22 -2.42 -7.67
CA SER A 10 1.80 -1.61 -8.83
C SER A 10 1.69 -2.54 -10.05
N ASP A 11 0.62 -2.46 -10.85
CA ASP A 11 0.48 -3.23 -12.11
C ASP A 11 1.10 -2.49 -13.31
N GLU A 12 1.51 -3.23 -14.36
CA GLU A 12 2.30 -2.79 -15.51
C GLU A 12 1.52 -2.34 -16.76
N SER A 13 0.33 -1.77 -16.60
CA SER A 13 -0.44 -1.28 -17.75
C SER A 13 -0.24 0.24 -17.93
N GLU A 14 0.58 0.57 -18.95
CA GLU A 14 0.80 1.86 -19.62
C GLU A 14 1.99 2.73 -19.18
N CYS A 15 3.05 2.61 -19.99
CA CYS A 15 4.05 3.64 -20.21
C CYS A 15 3.40 4.82 -20.95
N GLY A 16 3.30 5.98 -20.31
CA GLY A 16 2.81 7.19 -20.96
C GLY A 16 3.02 8.42 -20.09
N LEU A 17 3.82 9.36 -20.58
CA LEU A 17 3.99 10.68 -19.98
C LEU A 17 2.64 11.41 -19.95
N GLY A 18 2.03 11.51 -18.77
CA GLY A 18 0.79 12.27 -18.60
C GLY A 18 0.18 12.02 -17.23
N TYR A 19 0.07 13.07 -16.41
CA TYR A 19 -0.73 13.05 -15.18
C TYR A 19 -2.22 13.14 -15.53
N ASP A 20 -2.71 12.25 -16.39
CA ASP A 20 -4.12 12.17 -16.75
C ASP A 20 -4.66 10.81 -16.33
N HIS A 21 -5.79 10.84 -15.61
CA HIS A 21 -6.56 9.70 -15.10
C HIS A 21 -6.02 9.02 -13.82
N LEU A 22 -6.43 9.61 -12.71
CA LEU A 22 -6.37 9.08 -11.36
C LEU A 22 -7.07 7.71 -11.21
N ARG A 23 -6.33 6.60 -11.31
CA ARG A 23 -6.37 5.43 -10.42
C ARG A 23 -5.53 4.28 -11.02
N PRO A 24 -4.27 4.06 -10.58
CA PRO A 24 -3.72 2.71 -10.60
C PRO A 24 -4.22 2.02 -9.33
N PRO A 25 -5.14 1.03 -9.41
CA PRO A 25 -5.38 0.20 -8.25
C PRO A 25 -4.04 -0.45 -7.89
N GLY A 26 -3.86 -0.77 -6.60
CA GLY A 26 -2.90 -1.82 -6.27
C GLY A 26 -3.17 -3.03 -7.18
N LYS A 27 -2.19 -3.90 -7.35
CA LYS A 27 -2.18 -5.04 -8.27
C LYS A 27 -3.49 -5.86 -8.30
N TYR A 28 -4.28 -5.80 -7.23
CA TYR A 28 -5.61 -6.40 -7.16
C TYR A 28 -6.69 -5.38 -6.79
N SER A 29 -7.83 -5.48 -7.48
CA SER A 29 -9.08 -4.74 -7.21
C SER A 29 -10.25 -5.71 -7.20
N GLU A 30 -11.46 -5.22 -6.89
CA GLU A 30 -12.68 -6.05 -6.93
C GLU A 30 -12.91 -6.65 -8.33
N ASP A 31 -12.51 -5.92 -9.38
CA ASP A 31 -12.62 -6.34 -10.78
C ASP A 31 -11.38 -7.07 -11.32
N ASN A 32 -10.25 -7.02 -10.59
CA ASN A 32 -8.98 -7.63 -11.00
C ASN A 32 -8.39 -8.46 -9.86
N LEU A 33 -8.91 -9.68 -9.69
CA LEU A 33 -8.47 -10.60 -8.64
C LEU A 33 -7.34 -11.52 -9.11
N PRO A 34 -6.43 -11.95 -8.22
CA PRO A 34 -5.42 -12.93 -8.56
C PRO A 34 -6.07 -14.28 -8.88
N GLN A 35 -5.50 -15.00 -9.85
CA GLN A 35 -5.92 -16.37 -10.15
C GLN A 35 -5.65 -17.33 -8.99
N GLY A 36 -6.48 -18.38 -8.92
CA GLY A 36 -6.35 -19.48 -7.96
C GLY A 36 -6.83 -19.14 -6.54
N PRO A 37 -6.36 -19.86 -5.51
CA PRO A 37 -6.84 -19.72 -4.13
C PRO A 37 -6.68 -18.30 -3.54
N ARG A 38 -5.71 -17.53 -4.05
CA ARG A 38 -5.51 -16.13 -3.65
C ARG A 38 -6.69 -15.25 -4.07
N GLY A 39 -7.39 -15.57 -5.16
CA GLY A 39 -8.56 -14.81 -5.60
C GLY A 39 -9.68 -14.80 -4.54
N ALA A 40 -9.97 -15.96 -3.95
CA ALA A 40 -10.94 -16.08 -2.87
C ALA A 40 -10.53 -15.27 -1.62
N LEU A 41 -9.24 -15.30 -1.27
CA LEU A 41 -8.70 -14.50 -0.17
C LEU A 41 -8.89 -13.00 -0.42
N PHE A 42 -8.53 -12.50 -1.60
CA PHE A 42 -8.66 -11.08 -1.93
C PHE A 42 -10.11 -10.64 -2.08
N LYS A 43 -11.01 -11.51 -2.56
CA LYS A 43 -12.45 -11.23 -2.63
C LYS A 43 -13.06 -10.92 -1.26
N GLY A 44 -12.66 -11.65 -0.21
CA GLY A 44 -13.08 -11.35 1.15
C GLY A 44 -12.31 -10.19 1.79
N LEU A 45 -11.02 -10.04 1.45
CA LEU A 45 -10.15 -9.05 2.08
C LEU A 45 -10.40 -7.62 1.59
N LEU A 46 -10.62 -7.42 0.28
CA LEU A 46 -10.69 -6.09 -0.32
C LEU A 46 -11.80 -5.21 0.29
N PRO A 47 -13.04 -5.70 0.48
CA PRO A 47 -14.09 -4.91 1.16
C PRO A 47 -13.69 -4.55 2.59
N GLU A 48 -13.02 -5.48 3.29
CA GLU A 48 -12.62 -5.33 4.69
C GLU A 48 -11.45 -4.36 4.90
N ILE A 49 -10.73 -4.00 3.83
CA ILE A 49 -9.65 -3.01 3.85
C ILE A 49 -9.98 -1.74 3.04
N ALA A 50 -11.18 -1.63 2.48
CA ALA A 50 -11.61 -0.50 1.64
C ALA A 50 -11.40 0.88 2.31
N PRO A 51 -11.65 1.09 3.62
CA PRO A 51 -11.38 2.37 4.25
C PRO A 51 -9.92 2.82 4.15
N LEU A 52 -8.97 1.87 4.25
CA LEU A 52 -7.54 2.16 4.13
C LEU A 52 -7.14 2.43 2.67
N LEU A 53 -7.72 1.69 1.72
CA LEU A 53 -7.50 1.94 0.29
C LEU A 53 -7.97 3.34 -0.10
N ALA A 54 -9.14 3.78 0.36
CA ALA A 54 -9.66 5.11 0.11
C ALA A 54 -8.76 6.22 0.68
N ALA A 55 -8.26 6.04 1.91
CA ALA A 55 -7.35 7.00 2.53
C ALA A 55 -5.99 7.08 1.79
N LEU A 56 -5.42 5.94 1.41
CA LEU A 56 -4.21 5.91 0.57
C LEU A 56 -4.41 6.61 -0.77
N GLU A 57 -5.56 6.40 -1.42
CA GLU A 57 -5.89 7.03 -2.70
C GLU A 57 -6.01 8.55 -2.56
N ALA A 58 -6.65 9.04 -1.48
CA ALA A 58 -6.77 10.48 -1.21
C ALA A 58 -5.40 11.14 -0.99
N VAL A 59 -4.53 10.52 -0.19
CA VAL A 59 -3.17 11.03 0.05
C VAL A 59 -2.32 10.97 -1.23
N ALA A 60 -2.42 9.89 -2.00
CA ALA A 60 -1.72 9.72 -3.28
C ALA A 60 -2.09 10.84 -4.27
N LYS A 61 -3.39 11.14 -4.40
CA LYS A 61 -3.91 12.26 -5.20
C LYS A 61 -3.32 13.60 -4.76
N SER A 62 -3.44 13.92 -3.47
CA SER A 62 -2.92 15.16 -2.87
C SER A 62 -1.42 15.34 -3.12
N ARG A 63 -0.64 14.26 -2.99
CA ARG A 63 0.83 14.29 -3.12
C ARG A 63 1.32 14.13 -4.55
N ARG A 64 0.45 13.83 -5.53
CA ARG A 64 0.81 13.42 -6.90
C ARG A 64 1.82 12.27 -6.88
N LYS A 65 1.53 11.26 -6.07
CA LYS A 65 2.32 10.03 -5.86
C LYS A 65 1.46 8.81 -6.16
N SER A 66 2.07 7.66 -6.42
CA SER A 66 1.33 6.40 -6.52
C SER A 66 0.88 5.92 -5.14
N MET A 67 -0.20 5.11 -5.08
CA MET A 67 -0.63 4.50 -3.81
C MET A 67 0.47 3.64 -3.19
N SER A 68 1.24 2.92 -4.01
CA SER A 68 2.40 2.13 -3.58
C SER A 68 3.48 3.02 -2.93
N GLN A 69 3.79 4.17 -3.53
CA GLN A 69 4.73 5.13 -2.95
C GLN A 69 4.27 5.66 -1.59
N VAL A 70 2.99 6.01 -1.46
CA VAL A 70 2.41 6.45 -0.18
C VAL A 70 2.48 5.34 0.86
N ALA A 71 2.13 4.10 0.51
CA ALA A 71 2.16 2.96 1.42
C ALA A 71 3.60 2.67 1.92
N ILE A 72 4.59 2.69 1.03
CA ILE A 72 6.00 2.53 1.40
C ILE A 72 6.47 3.69 2.29
N ASN A 73 6.13 4.93 1.93
CA ASN A 73 6.49 6.11 2.72
C ASN A 73 5.86 6.08 4.12
N TRP A 74 4.61 5.60 4.22
CA TRP A 74 3.94 5.41 5.49
C TRP A 74 4.69 4.41 6.36
N CYS A 75 5.13 3.26 5.83
CA CYS A 75 5.98 2.32 6.55
C CYS A 75 7.27 2.98 7.08
N ILE A 76 7.95 3.81 6.28
CA ILE A 76 9.16 4.54 6.70
C ILE A 76 8.85 5.48 7.87
N CYS A 77 7.70 6.15 7.87
CA CYS A 77 7.32 7.15 8.89
C CYS A 77 6.96 6.55 10.26
N GLN A 78 6.55 5.27 10.34
CA GLN A 78 6.08 4.68 11.60
C GLN A 78 7.17 4.53 12.67
N GLY A 79 8.42 4.29 12.28
CA GLY A 79 9.53 4.13 13.22
C GLY A 79 9.89 5.44 13.92
N ALA A 80 10.03 6.52 13.14
CA ALA A 80 10.50 7.81 13.62
C ALA A 80 9.55 8.47 14.65
N GLY A 81 8.24 8.32 14.48
CA GLY A 81 7.24 8.97 15.34
C GLY A 81 6.92 8.24 16.65
N ARG A 82 7.50 7.05 16.90
CA ARG A 82 7.14 6.18 18.03
C ARG A 82 8.31 5.84 18.97
N GLY A 83 9.46 6.51 18.80
CA GLY A 83 10.69 6.17 19.55
C GLY A 83 11.23 4.77 19.23
N LEU A 84 10.79 4.19 18.10
CA LEU A 84 11.21 2.88 17.63
C LEU A 84 12.37 3.05 16.63
N PRO A 85 13.19 2.00 16.40
CA PRO A 85 14.17 2.04 15.33
C PRO A 85 13.50 2.37 13.98
N PRO A 86 14.24 3.01 13.06
CA PRO A 86 13.71 3.32 11.74
C PRO A 86 13.21 2.05 11.06
N THR A 87 12.00 2.11 10.51
CA THR A 87 11.44 1.00 9.73
C THR A 87 12.00 1.07 8.31
N ILE A 88 12.65 -0.02 7.87
CA ILE A 88 13.18 -0.15 6.51
C ILE A 88 12.25 -1.11 5.75
N PRO A 89 11.31 -0.62 4.93
CA PRO A 89 10.45 -1.49 4.15
C PRO A 89 11.27 -2.23 3.09
N ILE A 90 10.92 -3.49 2.84
CA ILE A 90 11.52 -4.34 1.80
C ILE A 90 10.45 -4.61 0.73
N PRO A 91 10.13 -3.62 -0.13
CA PRO A 91 9.11 -3.79 -1.15
C PRO A 91 9.58 -4.77 -2.22
N GLY A 92 8.74 -5.73 -2.56
CA GLY A 92 9.01 -6.63 -3.69
C GLY A 92 8.79 -5.91 -5.02
N ALA A 93 9.64 -6.20 -6.01
CA ALA A 93 9.46 -5.79 -7.40
C ALA A 93 9.74 -6.98 -8.31
N LYS A 94 8.84 -7.20 -9.29
CA LYS A 94 8.97 -8.23 -10.34
C LYS A 94 9.38 -7.65 -11.68
N SER A 95 9.36 -6.32 -11.80
CA SER A 95 9.77 -5.60 -12.99
C SER A 95 10.55 -4.33 -12.66
N LEU A 96 11.24 -3.78 -13.66
CA LEU A 96 11.99 -2.54 -13.52
C LEU A 96 11.07 -1.35 -13.21
N ALA A 97 9.89 -1.29 -13.85
CA ALA A 97 8.92 -0.22 -13.61
C ALA A 97 8.46 -0.19 -12.14
N GLN A 98 8.21 -1.36 -11.54
CA GLN A 98 7.88 -1.45 -10.11
C GLN A 98 9.03 -0.99 -9.21
N ALA A 99 10.26 -1.36 -9.56
CA ALA A 99 11.44 -0.90 -8.81
C ALA A 99 11.57 0.63 -8.88
N GLN A 100 11.40 1.22 -10.08
CA GLN A 100 11.42 2.67 -10.30
C GLN A 100 10.30 3.39 -9.54
N ASP A 101 9.07 2.86 -9.58
CA ASP A 101 7.94 3.42 -8.83
C ASP A 101 8.20 3.38 -7.31
N ASN A 102 8.68 2.25 -6.79
CA ASN A 102 9.03 2.09 -5.38
C ASN A 102 10.11 3.10 -4.93
N LEU A 103 11.11 3.39 -5.77
CA LEU A 103 12.12 4.41 -5.48
C LEU A 103 11.52 5.81 -5.31
N GLY A 104 10.39 6.10 -5.98
CA GLY A 104 9.67 7.37 -5.85
C GLY A 104 9.03 7.61 -4.47
N ALA A 105 9.03 6.61 -3.59
CA ALA A 105 8.65 6.73 -2.18
C ALA A 105 9.72 7.41 -1.31
N LEU A 106 10.96 7.49 -1.80
CA LEU A 106 12.10 8.08 -1.10
C LEU A 106 12.18 9.59 -1.33
N GLY A 107 12.97 10.30 -0.50
CA GLY A 107 13.23 11.74 -0.65
C GLY A 107 12.12 12.67 -0.15
N TRP A 108 11.01 12.14 0.38
CA TRP A 108 9.94 12.91 1.00
C TRP A 108 9.37 12.16 2.21
N ARG A 109 8.51 12.81 2.99
CA ARG A 109 7.82 12.21 4.14
C ARG A 109 6.36 12.66 4.17
N LEU A 110 5.50 11.74 4.58
CA LEU A 110 4.14 12.08 5.00
C LEU A 110 4.19 13.02 6.20
N SER A 111 3.23 13.93 6.25
CA SER A 111 2.97 14.74 7.43
C SER A 111 2.42 13.87 8.56
N GLU A 112 2.47 14.37 9.79
CA GLU A 112 1.84 13.69 10.91
C GLU A 112 0.32 13.55 10.73
N GLY A 113 -0.32 14.54 10.09
CA GLY A 113 -1.75 14.52 9.80
C GLY A 113 -2.13 13.35 8.90
N GLU A 114 -1.40 13.18 7.79
CA GLU A 114 -1.62 12.05 6.88
C GLU A 114 -1.28 10.71 7.54
N CYS A 115 -0.22 10.65 8.36
CA CYS A 115 0.09 9.45 9.13
C CYS A 115 -1.06 9.06 10.08
N ARG A 116 -1.64 10.05 10.78
CA ARG A 116 -2.79 9.84 11.68
C ARG A 116 -4.04 9.41 10.91
N GLU A 117 -4.30 10.00 9.75
CA GLU A 117 -5.42 9.63 8.89
C GLU A 117 -5.31 8.17 8.42
N LEU A 118 -4.14 7.77 7.93
CA LEU A 118 -3.87 6.41 7.49
C LEU A 118 -3.95 5.40 8.65
N GLU A 119 -3.44 5.75 9.83
CA GLU A 119 -3.56 4.91 11.03
C GLU A 119 -5.04 4.75 11.45
N ALA A 120 -5.81 5.84 11.47
CA ALA A 120 -7.23 5.81 11.79
C ALA A 120 -8.02 4.97 10.77
N ALA A 121 -7.68 5.06 9.48
CA ALA A 121 -8.27 4.24 8.44
C ALA A 121 -7.93 2.75 8.62
N ALA A 122 -6.66 2.43 8.90
CA ALA A 122 -6.23 1.07 9.16
C ALA A 122 -6.88 0.46 10.41
N ALA A 123 -7.15 1.26 11.44
CA ALA A 123 -7.83 0.81 12.66
C ALA A 123 -9.29 0.41 12.43
N ARG A 124 -9.95 0.93 11.38
CA ARG A 124 -11.33 0.58 11.01
C ARG A 124 -11.42 -0.71 10.18
N CYS A 125 -10.31 -1.13 9.58
CA CYS A 125 -10.26 -2.30 8.72
C CYS A 125 -10.19 -3.59 9.56
N LYS A 126 -11.06 -4.55 9.27
CA LYS A 126 -11.13 -5.83 10.01
C LYS A 126 -10.39 -6.96 9.29
N GLY A 127 -10.12 -6.75 8.00
CA GLY A 127 -9.46 -7.71 7.13
C GLY A 127 -7.99 -7.90 7.51
N ARG A 128 -7.57 -9.14 7.69
CA ARG A 128 -6.16 -9.49 7.93
C ARG A 128 -5.67 -10.44 6.87
N MET A 129 -4.47 -10.16 6.37
CA MET A 129 -3.74 -11.13 5.55
C MET A 129 -3.43 -12.38 6.38
N VAL A 130 -3.39 -13.54 5.73
CA VAL A 130 -3.03 -14.81 6.37
C VAL A 130 -1.69 -14.63 7.07
N GLN A 131 -1.64 -14.96 8.36
CA GLN A 131 -0.39 -14.91 9.12
C GLN A 131 0.57 -15.96 8.58
N ASN A 132 1.86 -15.63 8.56
CA ASN A 132 2.87 -16.58 8.19
C ASN A 132 2.82 -17.75 9.19
N VAL A 133 2.58 -18.96 8.70
CA VAL A 133 2.50 -20.18 9.52
C VAL A 133 3.80 -20.51 10.26
N PHE A 134 4.92 -19.91 9.84
CA PHE A 134 6.23 -20.03 10.50
C PHE A 134 6.46 -18.98 11.59
N GLN A 135 5.58 -17.98 11.73
CA GLN A 135 5.65 -17.01 12.81
C GLN A 135 4.80 -17.52 13.98
N THR A 136 5.45 -18.12 14.98
CA THR A 136 4.80 -18.55 16.23
C THR A 136 4.48 -17.36 17.14
N ALA A 137 3.43 -17.52 17.95
CA ALA A 137 2.87 -16.50 18.84
C ALA A 137 3.84 -16.01 19.92
#